data_AF-A0A1F4XAT9-F1
#
_entry.id   AF-A0A1F4XAT9-F1
#
_cell.length_a   1.000
_cell.length_b   1.000
_cell.length_c   1.000
_cell.angle_alpha   90.00
_cell.angle_beta   90.00
_cell.angle_gamma   90.00
#
_symmetry.space_group_name_H-M   'P 1'
#
loop_
_entity.id
_entity.type
_entity.pdbx_description
1 polymer ?
#
loop_
_entity_poly.entity_id
_entity_poly.type
_entity_poly.pdbx_seq_one_letter_code
_entity_poly.pdbx_strand_id
1 'polypeptide(L)'
;MHCKKAKNLFFLYKELSPSENEMFLVHLKDCKPCDQEFQTYRESFSLISQTLTFQEPQNYWNEYWHKLSRHITKKSWWSRTWERMFESFSALARPIYGPVPAYAVSLAVLILVLGLYPLVSSKSQVKFESNLVVQHSKLISAEVQGSMTVYKLAQR
;
A
#
# COMPACT_ATOMS: atom_id res chain seq x y z
N MET A 1 -6.40 -7.24 29.46
CA MET A 1 -5.56 -7.69 28.32
C MET A 1 -4.73 -8.91 28.76
N HIS A 2 -4.39 -9.84 27.86
CA HIS A 2 -3.52 -10.97 28.20
C HIS A 2 -2.04 -10.56 28.17
N CYS A 3 -1.23 -11.07 29.11
CA CYS A 3 0.20 -10.73 29.23
C CYS A 3 0.97 -10.96 27.91
N LYS A 4 0.65 -12.01 27.15
CA LYS A 4 1.27 -12.28 25.84
C LYS A 4 1.06 -11.15 24.84
N LYS A 5 -0.14 -10.55 24.82
CA LYS A 5 -0.43 -9.39 23.95
C LYS A 5 0.33 -8.16 24.44
N ALA A 6 0.43 -7.95 25.76
CA ALA A 6 1.20 -6.84 26.33
C ALA A 6 2.68 -6.91 25.96
N LYS A 7 3.29 -8.10 26.03
CA LYS A 7 4.69 -8.29 25.62
C LYS A 7 4.94 -7.93 24.16
N ASN A 8 4.00 -8.23 23.26
CA ASN A 8 4.15 -7.81 21.86
C ASN A 8 4.14 -6.29 21.70
N LEU A 9 3.37 -5.58 22.53
CA LEU A 9 3.32 -4.12 22.52
C LEU A 9 4.56 -3.46 23.15
N PHE A 10 5.41 -4.20 23.86
CA PHE A 10 6.65 -3.65 24.45
C PHE A 10 7.55 -3.03 23.37
N PHE A 11 7.75 -3.76 22.27
CA PHE A 11 8.63 -3.35 21.18
C PHE A 11 8.10 -2.17 20.37
N LEU A 12 6.77 -2.00 20.37
CA LEU A 12 6.07 -0.97 19.62
C LEU A 12 5.66 0.21 20.48
N TYR A 13 6.09 0.29 21.75
CA TYR A 13 5.59 1.25 22.72
C TYR A 13 5.57 2.71 22.23
N LYS A 14 6.59 3.13 21.48
CA LYS A 14 6.70 4.50 20.94
C LYS A 14 5.82 4.77 19.71
N GLU A 15 5.28 3.72 19.09
CA GLU A 15 4.50 3.76 17.85
C GLU A 15 3.05 3.33 18.05
N LEU A 16 2.65 3.04 19.30
CA LEU A 16 1.29 2.65 19.64
C LEU A 16 0.29 3.75 19.31
N SER A 17 -0.87 3.36 18.81
CA SER A 17 -2.01 4.28 18.73
C SER A 17 -2.44 4.74 20.13
N PRO A 18 -3.09 5.91 20.28
CA PRO A 18 -3.48 6.43 21.59
C PRO A 18 -4.31 5.44 22.41
N SER A 19 -5.26 4.76 21.76
CA SER A 19 -6.11 3.74 22.39
C SER A 19 -5.34 2.51 22.86
N GLU A 20 -4.35 2.06 22.10
CA GLU A 20 -3.56 0.89 22.47
C GLU A 20 -2.59 1.22 23.60
N ASN A 21 -2.05 2.45 23.60
CA ASN A 21 -1.20 2.94 24.67
C ASN A 21 -1.95 3.02 26.00
N GLU A 22 -3.17 3.53 26.01
CA GLU A 22 -4.00 3.54 27.23
C GLU A 22 -4.26 2.13 27.75
N MET A 23 -4.68 1.20 26.90
CA MET A 23 -4.90 -0.20 27.29
C MET A 23 -3.63 -0.87 27.81
N PHE A 24 -2.48 -0.56 27.21
CA PHE A 24 -1.18 -1.05 27.63
C PHE A 24 -0.78 -0.51 29.01
N LEU A 25 -0.92 0.79 29.23
CA LEU A 25 -0.62 1.43 30.52
C LEU A 25 -1.53 0.94 31.64
N VAL A 26 -2.82 0.71 31.34
CA VAL A 26 -3.74 0.09 32.31
C VAL A 26 -3.26 -1.32 32.68
N HIS A 27 -2.87 -2.13 31.69
CA HIS A 27 -2.37 -3.47 31.96
C HIS A 27 -1.08 -3.48 32.80
N LEU A 28 -0.16 -2.53 32.58
CA LEU A 28 1.05 -2.41 33.39
C LEU A 28 0.73 -2.06 34.85
N LYS A 29 -0.26 -1.19 35.09
CA LYS A 29 -0.71 -0.88 36.46
C LYS A 29 -1.30 -2.11 37.17
N ASP A 30 -2.05 -2.93 36.44
CA ASP A 30 -2.72 -4.10 37.01
C ASP A 30 -1.79 -5.31 37.17
N CYS A 31 -0.78 -5.45 36.31
CA CYS A 31 0.08 -6.63 36.21
C CYS A 31 1.54 -6.29 36.54
N LYS A 32 1.91 -6.41 37.83
CA LYS A 32 3.28 -6.15 38.31
C LYS A 32 4.39 -6.90 37.56
N PRO A 33 4.24 -8.19 37.18
CA PRO A 33 5.27 -8.88 36.40
C PRO A 33 5.53 -8.22 35.03
N CYS A 34 4.47 -7.77 34.34
CA CYS A 34 4.62 -7.12 33.05
C CYS A 34 5.24 -5.72 33.19
N ASP A 35 4.91 -5.00 34.26
CA ASP A 35 5.55 -3.70 34.57
C ASP A 35 7.05 -3.86 34.83
N GLN A 36 7.46 -4.82 35.66
CA GLN A 36 8.88 -5.08 35.93
C GLN A 36 9.66 -5.45 34.68
N GLU A 37 9.12 -6.32 33.82
CA GLU A 37 9.75 -6.64 32.54
C GLU A 37 9.87 -5.41 31.63
N PHE A 38 8.83 -4.57 31.59
CA PHE A 38 8.84 -3.35 30.77
C PHE A 38 9.84 -2.30 31.29
N GLN A 39 9.96 -2.12 32.60
CA GLN A 39 10.96 -1.22 33.19
C GLN A 39 12.38 -1.72 32.84
N THR A 40 12.64 -3.02 32.99
CA THR A 40 13.92 -3.63 32.62
C THR A 40 14.27 -3.39 31.15
N TYR A 41 13.28 -3.51 30.27
CA TYR A 41 13.44 -3.19 28.84
C TYR A 41 13.79 -1.71 28.62
N ARG A 42 13.09 -0.79 29.29
CA ARG A 42 13.35 0.66 29.18
C ARG A 42 14.74 1.04 29.69
N GLU A 43 15.17 0.46 30.80
CA GLU A 43 16.51 0.66 31.36
C GLU A 43 17.58 0.11 30.42
N SER A 44 17.38 -1.08 29.86
CA SER A 44 18.30 -1.65 28.88
C SER A 44 18.42 -0.76 27.63
N PHE A 45 17.29 -0.24 27.14
CA PHE A 45 17.27 0.67 26.01
C PHE A 45 17.95 2.00 26.31
N SER A 46 17.79 2.53 27.53
CA SER A 46 18.43 3.79 27.91
C SER A 46 19.95 3.64 27.95
N LEU A 47 20.48 2.54 28.48
CA LEU A 47 21.91 2.24 28.47
C LEU A 47 22.49 2.14 27.05
N ILE A 48 21.77 1.47 26.14
CA ILE A 48 22.15 1.42 24.72
C ILE A 48 22.13 2.82 24.11
N SER A 49 21.11 3.62 24.38
CA SER A 49 21.03 4.98 23.81
C SER A 49 22.14 5.92 24.31
N GLN A 50 22.60 5.75 25.55
CA GLN A 50 23.70 6.53 26.12
C GLN A 50 25.07 6.11 25.57
N THR A 51 25.24 4.83 25.25
CA THR A 51 26.48 4.30 24.67
C THR A 51 26.59 4.60 23.17
N LEU A 52 25.46 4.67 22.46
CA LEU A 52 25.39 5.11 21.07
C LEU A 52 25.49 6.64 20.95
N THR A 53 26.58 7.22 21.45
CA THR A 53 26.91 8.62 21.16
C THR A 53 27.52 8.70 19.77
N PHE A 54 26.74 9.15 18.80
CA PHE A 54 27.27 9.46 17.48
C PHE A 54 28.10 10.75 17.57
N GLN A 55 29.42 10.62 17.48
CA GLN A 55 30.28 11.78 17.30
C GLN A 55 30.25 12.20 15.83
N GLU A 56 29.54 13.29 15.57
CA GLU A 56 29.45 13.86 14.23
C GLU A 56 30.82 14.40 13.77
N PRO A 57 31.34 13.96 12.61
CA PRO A 57 32.48 14.63 11.98
C PRO A 57 32.17 16.11 11.73
N GLN A 58 33.18 17.00 11.84
CA GLN A 58 33.01 18.45 11.68
C GLN A 58 32.23 18.88 10.42
N ASN A 59 32.34 18.12 9.32
CA ASN A 59 31.69 18.43 8.05
C ASN A 59 30.49 17.54 7.69
N TYR A 60 30.02 16.70 8.62
CA TYR A 60 28.97 15.70 8.37
C TYR A 60 27.70 16.32 7.77
N TRP A 61 27.19 17.39 8.40
CA TRP A 61 25.98 18.07 7.93
C TRP A 61 26.17 18.74 6.57
N ASN A 62 27.33 19.33 6.31
CA ASN A 62 27.62 19.97 5.02
C ASN A 62 27.60 18.94 3.89
N GLU A 63 28.23 17.78 4.09
CA GLU A 63 28.20 16.70 3.10
C GLU A 63 26.80 16.10 2.94
N TYR A 64 26.09 15.90 4.03
CA TYR A 64 24.72 15.40 4.02
C TYR A 64 23.80 16.33 3.23
N TRP A 65 23.83 17.63 3.51
CA TRP A 65 23.04 18.63 2.78
C TRP A 65 23.43 18.72 1.31
N HIS A 66 24.71 18.60 0.97
CA HIS A 66 25.14 18.55 -0.43
C HIS A 66 24.61 17.31 -1.16
N LYS A 67 24.62 16.14 -0.53
CA LYS A 67 24.04 14.92 -1.11
C LYS A 67 22.52 15.06 -1.22
N LEU A 68 21.86 15.46 -0.16
CA LEU A 68 20.39 15.60 -0.12
C LEU A 68 19.90 16.63 -1.14
N SER A 69 20.54 17.79 -1.24
CA SER A 69 20.18 18.82 -2.21
C SER A 69 20.32 18.33 -3.65
N ARG A 70 21.34 17.52 -3.98
CA ARG A 70 21.46 16.88 -5.31
C ARG A 70 20.31 15.92 -5.60
N HIS A 71 19.82 15.21 -4.59
CA HIS A 71 18.70 14.28 -4.76
C HIS A 71 17.34 14.99 -4.84
N ILE A 72 17.14 16.07 -4.06
CA ILE A 72 15.90 16.88 -4.10
C ILE A 72 15.83 17.71 -5.39
N THR A 73 16.94 18.28 -5.86
CA THR A 73 16.97 19.11 -7.08
C THR A 73 16.95 18.30 -8.37
N LYS A 74 17.17 16.98 -8.31
CA LYS A 74 16.78 16.04 -9.38
C LYS A 74 15.25 15.89 -9.43
N LYS A 75 14.53 17.01 -9.56
CA LYS A 75 13.21 16.99 -10.20
C LYS A 75 13.42 16.33 -11.55
N SER A 76 12.83 15.14 -11.74
CA SER A 76 12.88 14.42 -13.01
C SER A 76 12.52 15.41 -14.12
N TRP A 77 13.23 15.39 -15.26
CA TRP A 77 12.87 16.23 -16.41
C TRP A 77 11.37 16.10 -16.76
N TRP A 78 10.81 14.92 -16.51
CA TRP A 78 9.38 14.64 -16.60
C TRP A 78 8.51 15.51 -15.70
N SER A 79 8.93 15.82 -14.48
CA SER A 79 8.17 16.71 -13.58
C SER A 79 8.11 18.14 -14.11
N ARG A 80 9.19 18.64 -14.73
CA ARG A 80 9.20 19.97 -15.35
C ARG A 80 8.34 20.04 -16.61
N THR A 81 8.32 18.97 -17.42
CA THR A 81 7.45 18.91 -18.60
C THR A 81 5.98 18.72 -18.22
N TRP A 82 5.68 17.90 -17.20
CA TRP A 82 4.32 17.74 -16.67
C TRP A 82 3.79 19.04 -16.05
N GLU A 83 4.59 19.76 -15.27
CA GLU A 83 4.20 21.07 -14.73
C GLU A 83 3.87 22.07 -15.86
N ARG A 84 4.66 22.11 -16.94
CA ARG A 84 4.40 23.00 -18.09
C ARG A 84 3.17 22.57 -18.92
N MET A 85 2.92 21.27 -19.05
CA MET A 85 1.68 20.76 -19.67
C MET A 85 0.46 21.10 -18.81
N PHE A 86 0.53 20.90 -17.49
CA PHE A 86 -0.56 21.25 -16.58
C PHE A 86 -0.80 22.75 -16.50
N GLU A 87 0.24 23.59 -16.54
CA GLU A 87 0.05 25.04 -16.64
C GLU A 87 -0.70 25.43 -17.91
N SER A 88 -0.34 24.83 -19.05
CA SER A 88 -1.01 25.07 -20.34
C SER A 88 -2.47 24.60 -20.32
N PHE A 89 -2.73 23.43 -19.72
CA PHE A 89 -4.09 22.92 -19.52
C PHE A 89 -4.90 23.77 -18.53
N SER A 90 -4.26 24.25 -17.47
CA SER A 90 -4.89 25.11 -16.47
C SER A 90 -5.21 26.49 -17.04
N ALA A 91 -4.40 27.00 -17.97
CA ALA A 91 -4.67 28.24 -18.69
C ALA A 91 -5.85 28.10 -19.65
N LEU A 92 -6.00 26.93 -20.29
CA LEU A 92 -7.19 26.56 -21.08
C LEU A 92 -8.43 26.33 -20.20
N ALA A 93 -8.23 25.85 -18.97
CA ALA A 93 -9.29 25.63 -17.99
C ALA A 93 -9.62 26.88 -17.14
N ARG A 94 -8.84 27.97 -17.26
CA ARG A 94 -9.19 29.25 -16.63
C ARG A 94 -10.42 29.81 -17.35
N PRO A 95 -11.56 29.96 -16.66
CA PRO A 95 -12.80 30.41 -17.26
C PRO A 95 -12.70 31.93 -17.47
N ILE A 96 -12.04 32.35 -18.55
CA ILE A 96 -11.97 33.77 -18.92
C ILE A 96 -13.35 34.26 -19.42
N TYR A 97 -14.26 33.35 -19.77
CA TYR A 97 -15.63 33.66 -20.22
C TYR A 97 -16.69 32.82 -19.48
N GLY A 98 -17.02 33.19 -18.24
CA GLY A 98 -18.24 32.73 -17.53
C GLY A 98 -18.39 31.20 -17.32
N PRO A 99 -19.54 30.71 -16.84
CA PRO A 99 -19.80 29.29 -16.53
C PRO A 99 -20.06 28.40 -17.77
N VAL A 100 -20.16 28.99 -18.96
CA VAL A 100 -20.50 28.31 -20.22
C VAL A 100 -19.43 27.32 -20.75
N PRO A 101 -18.11 27.57 -20.64
CA PRO A 101 -17.08 26.67 -21.18
C PRO A 101 -16.87 25.43 -20.31
N ALA A 102 -17.23 25.45 -19.02
CA ALA A 102 -17.09 24.28 -18.15
C ALA A 102 -17.98 23.12 -18.60
N TYR A 103 -19.24 23.41 -19.00
CA TYR A 103 -20.15 22.41 -19.54
C TYR A 103 -19.66 21.88 -20.89
N ALA A 104 -19.21 22.76 -21.79
CA ALA A 104 -18.70 22.37 -23.10
C ALA A 104 -17.48 21.45 -22.99
N VAL A 105 -16.55 21.75 -22.07
CA VAL A 105 -15.38 20.90 -21.81
C VAL A 105 -15.79 19.58 -21.18
N SER A 106 -16.69 19.59 -20.18
CA SER A 106 -17.18 18.36 -19.55
C SER A 106 -17.90 17.44 -20.55
N LEU A 107 -18.66 18.02 -21.48
CA LEU A 107 -19.40 17.30 -22.51
C LEU A 107 -18.46 16.75 -23.58
N ALA A 108 -17.42 17.50 -23.98
CA ALA A 108 -16.38 17.01 -24.87
C ALA A 108 -15.59 15.84 -24.26
N VAL A 109 -15.25 15.91 -22.97
CA VAL A 109 -14.61 14.80 -22.25
C VAL A 109 -15.53 13.58 -22.19
N LEU A 110 -16.81 13.78 -21.92
CA LEU A 110 -17.78 12.69 -21.86
C LEU A 110 -17.97 11.99 -23.23
N ILE A 111 -18.03 12.75 -24.32
CA ILE A 111 -18.06 12.21 -25.69
C ILE A 111 -16.77 11.45 -25.99
N LEU A 112 -15.61 11.98 -25.59
CA LEU A 112 -14.33 11.33 -25.82
C LEU A 112 -14.19 10.01 -25.03
N VAL A 113 -14.66 9.98 -23.77
CA VAL A 113 -14.70 8.76 -22.96
C VAL A 113 -15.65 7.72 -23.57
N LEU A 114 -16.85 8.12 -23.98
CA LEU A 114 -17.81 7.21 -24.63
C LEU A 114 -17.31 6.69 -25.98
N GLY A 115 -16.63 7.52 -26.77
CA GLY A 115 -16.04 7.13 -28.06
C GLY A 115 -14.83 6.21 -27.93
N LEU A 116 -14.02 6.37 -26.88
CA LEU A 116 -12.85 5.53 -26.61
C LEU A 116 -13.18 4.26 -25.80
N TYR A 117 -14.32 4.22 -25.11
CA TYR A 117 -14.80 3.07 -24.36
C TYR A 117 -14.81 1.75 -25.16
N PRO A 118 -15.35 1.68 -26.40
CA PRO A 118 -15.33 0.44 -27.18
C PRO A 118 -13.91 0.02 -27.61
N LEU A 119 -12.99 0.97 -27.83
CA LEU A 119 -11.60 0.68 -28.16
C LEU A 119 -10.81 0.12 -26.97
N VAL A 120 -11.10 0.59 -25.77
CA VAL A 120 -10.47 0.08 -24.53
C VAL A 120 -11.11 -1.25 -24.11
N SER A 121 -12.43 -1.39 -24.24
CA SER A 121 -13.16 -2.61 -23.89
C SER A 121 -12.89 -3.78 -24.86
N SER A 122 -12.49 -3.51 -26.11
CA SER A 122 -12.15 -4.55 -27.09
C SER A 122 -10.91 -5.37 -26.73
N LYS A 123 -10.09 -4.95 -25.74
CA LYS A 123 -8.88 -5.67 -25.33
C LYS A 123 -9.05 -6.63 -24.16
N SER A 124 -10.25 -6.76 -23.57
CA SER A 124 -10.49 -7.78 -22.54
C SER A 124 -10.88 -9.13 -23.14
N GLN A 125 -10.04 -9.69 -24.02
CA GLN A 125 -9.97 -11.15 -24.08
C GLN A 125 -9.26 -11.58 -22.81
N VAL A 126 -10.04 -11.88 -21.78
CA VAL A 126 -9.57 -12.55 -20.57
C VAL A 126 -8.94 -13.85 -21.02
N LYS A 127 -7.61 -13.89 -21.01
CA LYS A 127 -6.83 -15.10 -21.18
C LYS A 127 -7.14 -15.95 -19.94
N PHE A 128 -8.13 -16.83 -20.04
CA PHE A 128 -8.41 -17.83 -19.02
C PHE A 128 -7.21 -18.78 -18.98
N GLU A 129 -6.26 -18.52 -18.08
CA GLU A 129 -5.35 -19.57 -17.63
C GLU A 129 -6.17 -20.55 -16.80
N SER A 130 -6.71 -21.56 -17.47
CA SER A 130 -7.28 -22.72 -16.81
C SER A 130 -6.15 -23.49 -16.15
N ASN A 131 -5.98 -23.29 -14.84
CA ASN A 131 -5.28 -24.22 -13.95
C ASN A 131 -6.10 -25.53 -13.78
N LEU A 132 -6.54 -26.10 -14.89
CA LEU A 132 -7.05 -27.47 -14.91
C LEU A 132 -5.83 -28.38 -14.93
N VAL A 133 -5.43 -28.82 -13.73
CA VAL A 133 -4.59 -30.00 -13.56
C VAL A 133 -5.33 -31.15 -14.23
N VAL A 134 -4.93 -31.50 -15.46
CA VAL A 134 -5.47 -32.66 -16.18
C VAL A 134 -4.90 -33.90 -15.49
N GLN A 135 -5.52 -34.31 -14.38
CA GLN A 135 -5.31 -35.64 -13.82
C GLN A 135 -5.72 -36.65 -14.89
N HIS A 136 -4.73 -37.36 -15.45
CA HIS A 136 -4.92 -38.46 -16.37
C HIS A 136 -5.50 -39.67 -15.63
N SER A 137 -6.72 -39.56 -15.10
CA SER A 137 -7.50 -40.72 -14.68
C SER A 137 -8.21 -41.28 -15.91
N LYS A 138 -7.96 -42.55 -16.24
CA LYS A 138 -8.69 -43.29 -17.28
C LYS A 138 -10.19 -43.24 -16.95
N LEU A 139 -10.95 -42.54 -17.78
CA LEU A 139 -12.41 -42.55 -17.75
C LEU A 139 -12.89 -43.95 -18.13
N ILE A 140 -13.64 -44.62 -17.24
CA ILE A 140 -14.12 -45.99 -17.49
C ILE A 140 -15.52 -45.97 -18.11
N SER A 141 -16.37 -45.00 -17.79
CA SER A 141 -17.61 -44.75 -18.55
C SER A 141 -18.22 -43.38 -18.20
N ALA A 142 -18.97 -42.83 -19.14
CA ALA A 142 -19.86 -41.70 -18.93
C ALA A 142 -21.29 -42.17 -19.24
N GLU A 143 -22.20 -41.99 -18.29
CA GLU A 143 -23.61 -42.36 -18.44
C GLU A 143 -24.47 -41.10 -18.25
N VAL A 144 -25.42 -40.90 -19.15
CA VAL A 144 -26.32 -39.74 -19.13
C VAL A 144 -27.62 -40.18 -18.47
N GLN A 145 -27.90 -39.67 -17.27
CA GLN A 145 -29.20 -39.87 -16.61
C GLN A 145 -29.93 -38.53 -16.54
N GLY A 146 -30.94 -38.37 -17.40
CA GLY A 146 -31.73 -37.14 -17.48
C GLY A 146 -30.90 -35.94 -17.96
N SER A 147 -30.93 -34.84 -17.20
CA SER A 147 -30.22 -33.60 -17.53
C SER A 147 -28.78 -33.52 -17.01
N MET A 148 -28.25 -34.61 -16.43
CA MET A 148 -26.90 -34.62 -15.84
C MET A 148 -26.07 -35.80 -16.37
N THR A 149 -24.82 -35.52 -16.73
CA THR A 149 -23.81 -36.53 -17.11
C THR A 149 -22.96 -36.88 -15.90
N VAL A 150 -22.95 -38.16 -15.53
CA VAL A 150 -22.16 -38.64 -14.38
C VAL A 150 -20.95 -39.41 -14.91
N TYR A 151 -19.76 -38.96 -14.53
CA TYR A 151 -18.48 -39.59 -14.88
C TYR A 151 -18.01 -40.46 -13.73
N LYS A 152 -17.85 -41.77 -13.96
CA LYS A 152 -17.29 -42.71 -12.97
C LYS A 152 -15.78 -42.84 -13.19
N LEU A 153 -15.01 -42.47 -12.18
CA LEU A 153 -13.55 -42.57 -12.16
C LEU A 153 -13.16 -43.78 -11.31
N ALA A 154 -12.29 -44.67 -11.81
CA ALA A 154 -11.69 -45.70 -10.98
C ALA A 154 -10.49 -45.14 -10.23
N GLN A 155 -10.56 -45.19 -8.91
CA GLN A 155 -9.46 -44.86 -8.02
C GLN A 155 -8.67 -46.13 -7.75
N ARG A 156 -7.36 -46.11 -7.97
CA ARG A 156 -6.45 -47.21 -7.64
C ARG A 156 -5.80 -46.97 -6.29
#